data_AF-A0A1B6Q2U8-F1
#
_entry.id   AF-A0A1B6Q2U8-F1
#
_cell.length_a   1.000
_cell.length_b   1.000
_cell.length_c   1.000
_cell.angle_alpha   90.00
_cell.angle_beta   90.00
_cell.angle_gamma   90.00
#
_symmetry.space_group_name_H-M   'P 1'
#
loop_
_entity.id
_entity.type
_entity.pdbx_description
1 polymer ?
#
loop_
_entity_poly.entity_id
_entity_poly.type
_entity_poly.pdbx_seq_one_letter_code
_entity_poly.pdbx_strand_id
1 'polypeptide(L)'
;MESHHSSKTSNCGAMEEEDRLSSLPDDLLHAILRGLPLKQAVRTSALSRRWASQWLRALAASRVLDLTDRDFARGQPPARAAATVSRCLRLHAEHGAPLDVLRVALASPPSSGAAGPSDGSFGRDVVGWIAAAVRRGAREVEVDVLHLTAFLELELPGDLFQVRNSLERVALGGLSLRAVPLPAAGLAGLRSLSLSHADVTDEAVRGILASCGALESLSLRSCSLPTSVSIASERLRDLQLLGCRAVLQELRVAALALESLTLYGQVCWREPEQIWQEAYPVFFDFGNMPALRDAYLSHVGCGDYNIVHDMAYPYLYYVVAHARILTLCSIGLLLLYQHGWDESAFREMPKLEELQLLLASPPEPCFYRSNEDQEHVSSFFMLTPLPVLQRLFLRLPSDPGYGWSSSAAARDEETDDADMTLEHEIVLGQLTFIKVVNFRGTRRELRLLAFFLKRAPSLEQLVLVTPEEEEAPADLKAMRERVSELQRPRREARVSVCRPKEDDSPNHAHTRIFHEDDEYICD
;
A
#
# COMPACT_ATOMS: atom_id res chain seq x y z
N MET A 1 -44.05 51.44 -55.51
CA MET A 1 -44.62 52.35 -54.50
C MET A 1 -45.25 51.51 -53.42
N GLU A 2 -44.97 51.88 -52.18
CA GLU A 2 -45.00 51.09 -50.95
C GLU A 2 -46.38 50.54 -50.56
N SER A 3 -46.39 49.35 -49.94
CA SER A 3 -47.53 48.84 -49.20
C SER A 3 -47.10 48.23 -47.85
N HIS A 4 -47.49 48.92 -46.78
CA HIS A 4 -48.02 48.43 -45.49
C HIS A 4 -47.68 46.99 -45.01
N HIS A 5 -47.12 46.84 -43.80
CA HIS A 5 -47.85 46.48 -42.56
C HIS A 5 -46.93 46.13 -41.37
N SER A 6 -47.45 46.45 -40.18
CA SER A 6 -46.98 46.24 -38.82
C SER A 6 -46.47 44.82 -38.50
N SER A 7 -45.46 44.69 -37.64
CA SER A 7 -45.22 43.44 -36.89
C SER A 7 -44.58 43.67 -35.53
N LYS A 8 -45.35 43.32 -34.50
CA LYS A 8 -45.02 43.13 -33.09
C LYS A 8 -43.68 42.42 -32.85
N THR A 9 -42.92 42.89 -31.86
CA THR A 9 -42.06 42.04 -31.03
C THR A 9 -42.52 42.24 -29.58
N SER A 10 -43.56 41.50 -29.17
CA SER A 10 -43.44 40.33 -28.28
C SER A 10 -42.54 40.60 -27.07
N ASN A 11 -43.19 41.14 -26.03
CA ASN A 11 -42.76 41.02 -24.64
C ASN A 11 -42.77 39.53 -24.26
N CYS A 12 -41.65 38.85 -24.46
CA CYS A 12 -41.39 37.56 -23.83
C CYS A 12 -40.67 37.87 -22.52
N GLY A 13 -41.39 37.69 -21.40
CA GLY A 13 -40.76 37.62 -20.10
C GLY A 13 -39.75 36.49 -20.12
N ALA A 14 -38.48 36.84 -20.25
CA ALA A 14 -37.43 35.97 -19.75
C ALA A 14 -37.69 35.89 -18.25
N MET A 15 -38.18 34.74 -17.77
CA MET A 15 -37.88 34.35 -16.41
C MET A 15 -36.36 34.38 -16.35
N GLU A 16 -35.80 35.46 -15.78
CA GLU A 16 -34.42 35.45 -15.35
C GLU A 16 -34.30 34.20 -14.49
N GLU A 17 -33.55 33.20 -14.97
CA GLU A 17 -33.08 32.13 -14.10
C GLU A 17 -32.30 32.85 -13.01
N GLU A 18 -32.94 33.08 -11.87
CA GLU A 18 -32.31 33.75 -10.74
C GLU A 18 -31.01 32.99 -10.45
N ASP A 19 -29.88 33.67 -10.59
CA ASP A 19 -28.58 33.12 -10.25
C ASP A 19 -28.50 32.99 -8.72
N ARG A 20 -29.07 31.90 -8.22
CA ARG A 20 -29.13 31.58 -6.79
C ARG A 20 -27.75 31.29 -6.20
N LEU A 21 -26.72 31.10 -7.04
CA LEU A 21 -25.35 30.90 -6.59
C LEU A 21 -24.66 32.23 -6.29
N SER A 22 -24.96 33.31 -7.03
CA SER A 22 -24.42 34.64 -6.73
C SER A 22 -25.13 35.35 -5.58
N SER A 23 -26.33 34.92 -5.17
CA SER A 23 -27.05 35.47 -4.02
C SER A 23 -26.69 34.87 -2.66
N LEU A 24 -25.87 33.80 -2.63
CA LEU A 24 -25.41 33.18 -1.38
C LEU A 24 -24.57 34.15 -0.53
N PRO A 25 -24.72 34.17 0.82
CA PRO A 25 -23.81 34.85 1.73
C PRO A 25 -22.36 34.34 1.63
N ASP A 26 -21.39 35.20 1.92
CA ASP A 26 -19.96 34.85 1.85
C ASP A 26 -19.63 33.66 2.76
N ASP A 27 -20.25 33.53 3.94
CA ASP A 27 -19.99 32.44 4.87
C ASP A 27 -20.39 31.06 4.29
N LEU A 28 -21.49 31.01 3.54
CA LEU A 28 -21.92 29.78 2.87
C LEU A 28 -21.01 29.47 1.68
N LEU A 29 -20.56 30.48 0.93
CA LEU A 29 -19.56 30.31 -0.13
C LEU A 29 -18.24 29.75 0.44
N HIS A 30 -17.77 30.28 1.57
CA HIS A 30 -16.57 29.75 2.25
C HIS A 30 -16.76 28.31 2.71
N ALA A 31 -17.94 27.96 3.23
CA ALA A 31 -18.25 26.60 3.65
C ALA A 31 -18.24 25.62 2.46
N ILE A 32 -18.85 26.02 1.34
CA ILE A 32 -18.84 25.24 0.09
C ILE A 32 -17.40 25.07 -0.41
N LEU A 33 -16.63 26.16 -0.49
CA LEU A 33 -15.27 26.16 -1.02
C LEU A 33 -14.28 25.37 -0.16
N ARG A 34 -14.44 25.35 1.16
CA ARG A 34 -13.64 24.51 2.08
C ARG A 34 -13.92 23.02 1.92
N GLY A 35 -15.09 22.66 1.39
CA GLY A 35 -15.47 21.28 1.11
C GLY A 35 -15.00 20.76 -0.25
N LEU A 36 -14.43 21.61 -1.11
CA LEU A 36 -14.03 21.24 -2.47
C LEU A 36 -12.51 20.98 -2.57
N PRO A 37 -12.08 19.95 -3.34
CA PRO A 37 -10.67 19.80 -3.72
C PRO A 37 -10.15 21.06 -4.43
N LEU A 38 -8.87 21.38 -4.25
CA LEU A 38 -8.27 22.64 -4.71
C LEU A 38 -8.59 22.95 -6.18
N LYS A 39 -8.47 21.96 -7.07
CA LYS A 39 -8.73 22.17 -8.52
C LYS A 39 -10.20 22.52 -8.79
N GLN A 40 -11.13 21.89 -8.08
CA GLN A 40 -12.56 22.17 -8.23
C GLN A 40 -12.91 23.54 -7.63
N ALA A 41 -12.32 23.86 -6.49
CA ALA A 41 -12.52 25.15 -5.86
C ALA A 41 -11.94 26.30 -6.71
N VAL A 42 -10.78 26.11 -7.35
CA VAL A 42 -10.25 27.04 -8.36
C VAL A 42 -11.20 27.16 -9.55
N ARG A 43 -11.78 26.05 -10.05
CA ARG A 43 -12.74 26.09 -11.18
C ARG A 43 -13.97 26.95 -10.90
N THR A 44 -14.39 27.07 -9.64
CA THR A 44 -15.49 27.98 -9.28
C THR A 44 -15.17 29.45 -9.58
N SER A 45 -13.91 29.84 -9.76
CA SER A 45 -13.53 31.19 -10.20
C SER A 45 -14.10 31.56 -11.57
N ALA A 46 -14.48 30.58 -12.39
CA ALA A 46 -15.15 30.79 -13.66
C ALA A 46 -16.62 31.23 -13.51
N LEU A 47 -17.24 30.99 -12.35
CA LEU A 47 -18.63 31.37 -12.08
C LEU A 47 -18.78 32.89 -11.95
N SER A 48 -17.92 33.54 -11.15
CA SER A 48 -17.84 35.00 -11.10
C SER A 48 -16.56 35.50 -10.41
N ARG A 49 -16.29 36.82 -10.53
CA ARG A 49 -15.18 37.47 -9.80
C ARG A 49 -15.31 37.35 -8.28
N ARG A 50 -16.54 37.24 -7.75
CA ARG A 50 -16.80 37.04 -6.32
C ARG A 50 -16.33 35.65 -5.89
N TRP A 51 -16.64 34.61 -6.64
CA TRP A 51 -16.16 33.26 -6.34
C TRP A 51 -14.63 33.17 -6.39
N ALA A 52 -14.00 33.85 -7.35
CA ALA A 52 -12.54 33.93 -7.43
C ALA A 52 -11.89 34.55 -6.18
N SER A 53 -12.47 35.63 -5.64
CA SER A 53 -11.94 36.28 -4.43
C SER A 53 -12.25 35.51 -3.15
N GLN A 54 -13.45 34.93 -3.04
CA GLN A 54 -13.84 34.13 -1.87
C GLN A 54 -13.07 32.81 -1.79
N TRP A 55 -12.74 32.21 -2.94
CA TRP A 55 -11.84 31.05 -3.00
C TRP A 55 -10.48 31.34 -2.34
N LEU A 56 -9.82 32.43 -2.74
CA LEU A 56 -8.50 32.79 -2.20
C LEU A 56 -8.56 33.07 -0.69
N ARG A 57 -9.65 33.68 -0.21
CA ARG A 57 -9.89 33.91 1.22
C ARG A 57 -10.16 32.61 1.98
N ALA A 58 -10.99 31.73 1.44
CA ALA A 58 -11.27 30.43 2.02
C ALA A 58 -10.00 29.58 2.17
N LEU A 59 -9.14 29.60 1.14
CA LEU A 59 -7.84 28.94 1.17
C LEU A 59 -6.91 29.56 2.21
N ALA A 60 -6.78 30.89 2.23
CA ALA A 60 -5.89 31.60 3.15
C ALA A 60 -6.31 31.46 4.63
N ALA A 61 -7.60 31.30 4.89
CA ALA A 61 -8.16 31.07 6.22
C ALA A 61 -8.37 29.58 6.55
N SER A 62 -7.92 28.65 5.70
CA SER A 62 -8.05 27.22 5.94
C SER A 62 -6.96 26.74 6.90
N ARG A 63 -7.31 25.83 7.82
CA ARG A 63 -6.31 25.12 8.65
C ARG A 63 -5.71 23.90 7.95
N VAL A 64 -6.35 23.46 6.86
CA VAL A 64 -5.95 22.30 6.07
C VAL A 64 -5.61 22.78 4.67
N LEU A 65 -4.38 22.52 4.24
CA LEU A 65 -3.96 22.73 2.86
C LEU A 65 -3.63 21.36 2.25
N ASP A 66 -4.59 20.81 1.51
CA ASP A 66 -4.46 19.52 0.86
C ASP A 66 -4.33 19.70 -0.66
N LEU A 67 -3.15 19.36 -1.15
CA LEU A 67 -2.71 19.47 -2.55
C LEU A 67 -2.34 18.08 -3.10
N THR A 68 -2.94 17.00 -2.57
CA THR A 68 -2.68 15.61 -2.98
C THR A 68 -3.54 15.15 -4.15
N ASP A 69 -4.51 15.97 -4.58
CA ASP A 69 -5.39 15.65 -5.70
C ASP A 69 -4.56 15.32 -6.96
N ARG A 70 -4.65 14.08 -7.46
CA ARG A 70 -3.92 13.63 -8.65
C ARG A 70 -4.20 14.53 -9.86
N ASP A 71 -5.39 15.11 -9.94
CA ASP A 71 -5.73 16.04 -11.00
C ASP A 71 -5.01 17.39 -10.87
N PHE A 72 -4.52 17.77 -9.68
CA PHE A 72 -3.74 18.99 -9.46
C PHE A 72 -2.44 18.96 -10.27
N ALA A 73 -1.65 17.89 -10.16
CA ALA A 73 -0.38 17.78 -10.90
C ALA A 73 -0.59 17.43 -12.38
N ARG A 74 -1.72 16.82 -12.75
CA ARG A 74 -1.98 16.30 -14.09
C ARG A 74 -1.93 17.37 -15.18
N GLY A 75 -1.01 17.20 -16.14
CA GLY A 75 -0.91 18.03 -17.34
C GLY A 75 -0.21 19.37 -17.16
N GLN A 76 0.43 19.63 -16.01
CA GLN A 76 1.26 20.81 -15.80
C GLN A 76 2.71 20.44 -15.43
N PRO A 77 3.70 21.28 -15.78
CA PRO A 77 5.07 21.02 -15.39
C PRO A 77 5.25 21.14 -13.87
N PRO A 78 6.15 20.33 -13.27
CA PRO A 78 6.36 20.29 -11.82
C PRO A 78 6.71 21.65 -11.19
N ALA A 79 7.52 22.44 -11.89
CA ALA A 79 7.88 23.80 -11.44
C ALA A 79 6.66 24.72 -11.31
N ARG A 80 5.65 24.58 -12.16
CA ARG A 80 4.41 25.35 -12.09
C ARG A 80 3.52 24.90 -10.94
N ALA A 81 3.45 23.59 -10.71
CA ALA A 81 2.76 23.03 -9.56
C ALA A 81 3.42 23.51 -8.24
N ALA A 82 4.75 23.43 -8.16
CA ALA A 82 5.53 23.96 -7.03
C ALA A 82 5.33 25.46 -6.81
N ALA A 83 5.42 26.28 -7.87
CA ALA A 83 5.17 27.72 -7.76
C ALA A 83 3.75 28.03 -7.24
N THR A 84 2.78 27.18 -7.57
CA THR A 84 1.40 27.28 -7.09
C THR A 84 1.32 26.93 -5.61
N VAL A 85 1.95 25.84 -5.16
CA VAL A 85 2.08 25.47 -3.73
C VAL A 85 2.74 26.61 -2.94
N SER A 86 3.88 27.11 -3.42
CA SER A 86 4.60 28.25 -2.83
C SER A 86 3.70 29.48 -2.73
N ARG A 87 2.86 29.76 -3.74
CA ARG A 87 1.90 30.87 -3.71
C ARG A 87 0.78 30.66 -2.69
N CYS A 88 0.21 29.47 -2.62
CA CYS A 88 -0.82 29.12 -1.64
C CYS A 88 -0.30 29.30 -0.21
N LEU A 89 0.92 28.82 0.07
CA LEU A 89 1.55 28.95 1.38
C LEU A 89 1.87 30.41 1.73
N ARG A 90 2.27 31.23 0.76
CA ARG A 90 2.46 32.69 0.97
C ARG A 90 1.15 33.40 1.29
N LEU A 91 0.09 33.14 0.50
CA LEU A 91 -1.23 33.73 0.76
C LEU A 91 -1.77 33.34 2.13
N HIS A 92 -1.56 32.09 2.53
CA HIS A 92 -1.88 31.61 3.87
C HIS A 92 -1.06 32.32 4.95
N ALA A 93 0.24 32.52 4.72
CA ALA A 93 1.13 33.24 5.65
C ALA A 93 0.75 34.72 5.81
N GLU A 94 0.38 35.40 4.72
CA GLU A 94 -0.08 36.79 4.72
C GLU A 94 -1.34 36.98 5.59
N HIS A 95 -2.17 35.96 5.71
CA HIS A 95 -3.39 35.99 6.53
C HIS A 95 -3.13 35.66 8.01
N GLY A 96 -1.94 35.18 8.37
CA GLY A 96 -1.57 34.82 9.74
C GLY A 96 -2.38 33.67 10.34
N ALA A 97 -3.07 32.87 9.51
CA ALA A 97 -3.85 31.74 9.99
C ALA A 97 -2.93 30.59 10.47
N PRO A 98 -3.32 29.82 11.50
CA PRO A 98 -2.61 28.60 11.85
C PRO A 98 -2.79 27.55 10.75
N LEU A 99 -1.74 26.78 10.49
CA LEU A 99 -1.78 25.65 9.57
C LEU A 99 -1.68 24.38 10.40
N ASP A 100 -2.74 23.57 10.44
CA ASP A 100 -2.76 22.30 11.18
C ASP A 100 -2.29 21.14 10.31
N VAL A 101 -2.64 21.15 9.02
CA VAL A 101 -2.36 20.06 8.07
C VAL A 101 -1.84 20.63 6.77
N LEU A 102 -0.67 20.15 6.33
CA LEU A 102 -0.14 20.35 4.99
C LEU A 102 0.00 18.99 4.31
N ARG A 103 -0.67 18.78 3.18
CA ARG A 103 -0.42 17.64 2.31
C ARG A 103 -0.11 18.09 0.89
N VAL A 104 0.95 17.57 0.31
CA VAL A 104 1.41 17.92 -1.04
C VAL A 104 1.89 16.66 -1.72
N ALA A 105 1.26 16.28 -2.83
CA ALA A 105 1.76 15.21 -3.69
C ALA A 105 2.00 15.78 -5.09
N LEU A 106 3.24 15.72 -5.56
CA LEU A 106 3.63 16.19 -6.89
C LEU A 106 4.25 15.03 -7.66
N ALA A 107 3.49 14.46 -8.59
CA ALA A 107 3.96 13.44 -9.52
C ALA A 107 4.16 14.03 -10.93
N SER A 108 5.21 13.61 -11.65
CA SER A 108 5.32 13.82 -13.10
C SER A 108 4.69 12.63 -13.82
N PRO A 109 3.98 12.83 -14.94
CA PRO A 109 3.64 11.71 -15.81
C PRO A 109 4.92 11.06 -16.36
N PRO A 110 4.94 9.71 -16.52
CA PRO A 110 6.12 8.95 -16.96
C PRO A 110 6.56 9.24 -18.41
N SER A 111 5.78 10.01 -19.18
CA SER A 111 6.00 10.22 -20.62
C SER A 111 6.75 11.48 -21.01
N SER A 112 7.18 12.32 -20.06
CA SER A 112 8.07 13.44 -20.39
C SER A 112 9.50 13.11 -19.97
N GLY A 113 10.32 12.68 -20.93
CA GLY A 113 11.80 12.75 -20.86
C GLY A 113 12.33 14.18 -20.76
N ALA A 114 11.54 15.10 -20.20
CA ALA A 114 11.99 16.40 -19.77
C ALA A 114 12.86 16.17 -18.55
N ALA A 115 14.12 16.57 -18.63
CA ALA A 115 15.01 16.66 -17.49
C ALA A 115 14.22 17.22 -16.30
N GLY A 116 14.22 16.50 -15.17
CA GLY A 116 13.68 17.01 -13.91
C GLY A 116 14.25 18.42 -13.64
N PRO A 117 13.58 19.25 -12.82
CA PRO A 117 14.01 20.62 -12.58
C PRO A 117 15.50 20.64 -12.17
N SER A 118 16.35 21.01 -13.12
CA SER A 118 17.82 20.99 -13.02
C SER A 118 18.37 22.14 -12.17
N ASP A 119 17.48 22.83 -11.46
CA ASP A 119 17.77 23.99 -10.66
C ASP A 119 17.36 23.70 -9.21
N GLY A 120 18.30 23.82 -8.28
CA GLY A 120 18.08 23.62 -6.84
C GLY A 120 17.09 24.62 -6.21
N SER A 121 16.43 25.44 -7.02
CA SER A 121 15.27 26.24 -6.64
C SER A 121 14.06 25.39 -6.27
N PHE A 122 13.77 24.31 -6.99
CA PHE A 122 12.65 23.41 -6.67
C PHE A 122 12.84 22.76 -5.29
N GLY A 123 14.04 22.27 -5.02
CA GLY A 123 14.40 21.70 -3.72
C GLY A 123 14.23 22.67 -2.55
N ARG A 124 14.70 23.92 -2.74
CA ARG A 124 14.54 24.99 -1.74
C ARG A 124 13.07 25.34 -1.49
N ASP A 125 12.24 25.31 -2.52
CA ASP A 125 10.80 25.53 -2.37
C ASP A 125 10.17 24.43 -1.51
N VAL A 126 10.45 23.15 -1.80
CA VAL A 126 9.92 21.99 -1.05
C VAL A 126 10.32 22.07 0.43
N VAL A 127 11.62 22.29 0.71
CA VAL A 127 12.13 22.49 2.06
C VAL A 127 11.47 23.71 2.73
N GLY A 128 11.29 24.79 1.97
CA GLY A 128 10.61 26.01 2.41
C GLY A 128 9.15 25.76 2.80
N TRP A 129 8.44 24.85 2.13
CA TRP A 129 7.06 24.50 2.45
C TRP A 129 6.94 23.82 3.80
N ILE A 130 7.79 22.82 4.03
CA ILE A 130 7.85 22.07 5.29
C ILE A 130 8.21 23.03 6.42
N ALA A 131 9.27 23.83 6.23
CA ALA A 131 9.67 24.84 7.21
C ALA A 131 8.56 25.85 7.53
N ALA A 132 7.82 26.30 6.51
CA ALA A 132 6.71 27.22 6.71
C ALA A 132 5.52 26.58 7.42
N ALA A 133 5.25 25.28 7.20
CA ALA A 133 4.21 24.55 7.90
C ALA A 133 4.56 24.34 9.38
N VAL A 134 5.78 23.88 9.67
CA VAL A 134 6.26 23.63 11.03
C VAL A 134 6.23 24.93 11.86
N ARG A 135 6.75 26.04 11.32
CA ARG A 135 6.71 27.36 12.01
C ARG A 135 5.30 27.85 12.32
N ARG A 136 4.29 27.38 11.59
CA ARG A 136 2.87 27.75 11.78
C ARG A 136 2.10 26.79 12.70
N GLY A 137 2.79 25.80 13.29
CA GLY A 137 2.19 24.87 14.24
C GLY A 137 1.50 23.67 13.59
N ALA A 138 1.92 23.26 12.39
CA ALA A 138 1.39 22.07 11.75
C ALA A 138 1.52 20.83 12.64
N ARG A 139 0.44 20.05 12.69
CA ARG A 139 0.38 18.73 13.34
C ARG A 139 0.67 17.61 12.35
N GLU A 140 0.30 17.83 11.09
CA GLU A 140 0.48 16.87 10.01
C GLU A 140 1.18 17.53 8.82
N VAL A 141 2.28 16.94 8.39
CA VAL A 141 3.02 17.36 7.20
C VAL A 141 3.29 16.14 6.34
N GLU A 142 2.66 16.11 5.17
CA GLU A 142 2.84 15.09 4.14
C GLU A 142 3.35 15.76 2.86
N VAL A 143 4.52 15.36 2.39
CA VAL A 143 5.12 15.89 1.17
C VAL A 143 5.74 14.74 0.39
N ASP A 144 5.15 14.44 -0.76
CA ASP A 144 5.62 13.42 -1.71
C ASP A 144 6.04 14.08 -3.03
N VAL A 145 7.31 13.94 -3.39
CA VAL A 145 7.92 14.47 -4.63
C VAL A 145 8.69 13.41 -5.43
N LEU A 146 8.42 12.12 -5.19
CA LEU A 146 9.24 10.97 -5.65
C LEU A 146 9.55 10.95 -7.15
N HIS A 147 8.59 11.32 -8.01
CA HIS A 147 8.76 11.27 -9.47
C HIS A 147 9.43 12.50 -10.08
N LEU A 148 9.89 13.45 -9.25
CA LEU A 148 10.44 14.74 -9.69
C LEU A 148 11.93 14.89 -9.41
N THR A 149 12.43 14.11 -8.46
CA THR A 149 13.76 14.24 -7.88
C THR A 149 14.51 12.93 -8.03
N ALA A 150 14.53 12.36 -9.24
CA ALA A 150 15.22 11.10 -9.53
C ALA A 150 16.71 11.06 -9.10
N PHE A 151 17.29 12.20 -8.69
CA PHE A 151 18.69 12.33 -8.24
C PHE A 151 18.93 13.36 -7.12
N LEU A 152 17.90 13.92 -6.47
CA LEU A 152 18.09 14.96 -5.46
C LEU A 152 17.71 14.44 -4.07
N GLU A 153 18.70 13.96 -3.31
CA GLU A 153 18.58 13.79 -1.85
C GLU A 153 18.39 15.17 -1.22
N LEU A 154 17.14 15.60 -1.04
CA LEU A 154 16.83 16.88 -0.42
C LEU A 154 16.93 16.74 1.09
N GLU A 155 17.91 17.43 1.66
CA GLU A 155 18.13 17.44 3.10
C GLU A 155 17.22 18.46 3.80
N LEU A 156 16.56 18.00 4.86
CA LEU A 156 15.80 18.90 5.72
C LEU A 156 16.73 19.67 6.67
N PRO A 157 16.60 21.01 6.76
CA PRO A 157 17.36 21.81 7.71
C PRO A 157 17.14 21.33 9.13
N GLY A 158 18.23 21.00 9.82
CA GLY A 158 18.18 20.42 11.16
C GLY A 158 17.60 21.34 12.23
N ASP A 159 17.63 22.66 12.03
CA ASP A 159 17.06 23.68 12.92
C ASP A 159 15.54 23.53 13.08
N LEU A 160 14.85 23.02 12.05
CA LEU A 160 13.39 22.81 12.07
C LEU A 160 12.93 21.85 13.18
N PHE A 161 13.80 20.90 13.55
CA PHE A 161 13.48 19.85 14.51
C PHE A 161 14.16 20.03 15.87
N GLN A 162 14.95 21.10 16.07
CA GLN A 162 15.61 21.34 17.35
C GLN A 162 14.65 21.84 18.44
N VAL A 163 13.61 22.59 18.06
CA VAL A 163 12.62 23.14 18.99
C VAL A 163 11.39 22.25 19.04
N ARG A 164 10.80 22.05 20.23
CA ARG A 164 9.53 21.32 20.39
C ARG A 164 8.45 21.94 19.51
N ASN A 165 7.83 21.11 18.67
CA ASN A 165 6.75 21.50 17.77
C ASN A 165 5.48 20.70 18.07
N SER A 166 4.37 21.08 17.43
CA SER A 166 3.07 20.39 17.52
C SER A 166 2.92 19.22 16.54
N LEU A 167 4.02 18.80 15.90
CA LEU A 167 4.02 17.72 14.91
C LEU A 167 3.64 16.38 15.55
N GLU A 168 2.61 15.76 14.99
CA GLU A 168 2.11 14.43 15.36
C GLU A 168 2.34 13.43 14.23
N ARG A 169 2.26 13.86 12.95
CA ARG A 169 2.41 12.99 11.78
C ARG A 169 3.29 13.64 10.71
N VAL A 170 4.30 12.92 10.25
CA VAL A 170 5.23 13.37 9.20
C VAL A 170 5.37 12.26 8.17
N ALA A 171 5.06 12.57 6.91
CA ALA A 171 5.22 11.67 5.77
C ALA A 171 6.04 12.39 4.68
N LEU A 172 7.19 11.84 4.32
CA LEU A 172 8.16 12.50 3.44
C LEU A 172 8.63 11.53 2.35
N GLY A 173 8.40 11.89 1.10
CA GLY A 173 8.89 11.14 -0.06
C GLY A 173 9.97 11.88 -0.82
N GLY A 174 11.13 11.24 -1.00
CA GLY A 174 12.29 11.81 -1.71
C GLY A 174 13.09 12.83 -0.90
N LEU A 175 12.97 12.80 0.43
CA LEU A 175 13.65 13.71 1.36
C LEU A 175 14.48 12.90 2.37
N SER A 176 15.70 13.35 2.67
CA SER A 176 16.58 12.72 3.67
C SER A 176 16.67 13.55 4.96
N LEU A 177 16.76 12.84 6.09
CA LEU A 177 16.96 13.42 7.42
C LEU A 177 18.43 13.43 7.88
N ARG A 178 19.38 13.10 7.00
CA ARG A 178 20.83 13.06 7.32
C ARG A 178 21.35 14.34 7.99
N ALA A 179 20.86 15.51 7.57
CA ALA A 179 21.29 16.81 8.09
C ALA A 179 20.66 17.21 9.43
N VAL A 180 19.75 16.39 10.00
CA VAL A 180 19.12 16.70 11.28
C VAL A 180 20.06 16.27 12.42
N PRO A 181 20.57 17.21 13.24
CA PRO A 181 21.39 16.87 14.38
C PRO A 181 20.49 16.23 15.45
N LEU A 182 20.62 14.92 15.61
CA LEU A 182 19.91 14.15 16.62
C LEU A 182 20.70 14.17 17.94
N PRO A 183 20.05 14.30 19.10
CA PRO A 183 18.60 14.25 19.33
C PRO A 183 17.86 15.56 19.04
N ALA A 184 16.68 15.44 18.41
CA ALA A 184 15.89 16.57 17.94
C ALA A 184 14.59 16.71 18.76
N ALA A 185 14.51 17.71 19.64
CA ALA A 185 13.39 17.86 20.58
C ALA A 185 12.03 18.13 19.89
N GLY A 186 12.06 18.62 18.66
CA GLY A 186 10.90 18.83 17.79
C GLY A 186 10.18 17.56 17.35
N LEU A 187 10.86 16.41 17.43
CA LEU A 187 10.29 15.11 17.07
C LEU A 187 9.68 14.37 18.28
N ALA A 188 9.82 14.89 19.50
CA ALA A 188 9.38 14.21 20.71
C ALA A 188 7.86 13.98 20.80
N GLY A 189 7.06 14.79 20.11
CA GLY A 189 5.59 14.64 20.03
C GLY A 189 5.10 13.75 18.89
N LEU A 190 6.01 13.28 18.03
CA LEU A 190 5.64 12.57 16.80
C LEU A 190 5.07 11.18 17.12
N ARG A 191 3.93 10.87 16.51
CA ARG A 191 3.21 9.60 16.64
C ARG A 191 3.33 8.73 15.40
N SER A 192 3.40 9.33 14.21
CA SER A 192 3.58 8.59 12.95
C SER A 192 4.68 9.23 12.11
N LEU A 193 5.64 8.40 11.69
CA LEU A 193 6.71 8.78 10.77
C LEU A 193 6.67 7.86 9.56
N SER A 194 6.52 8.43 8.37
CA SER A 194 6.64 7.73 7.10
C SER A 194 7.73 8.37 6.26
N LEU A 195 8.71 7.58 5.83
CA LEU A 195 9.80 8.01 4.94
C LEU A 195 9.76 7.12 3.70
N SER A 196 9.70 7.73 2.51
CA SER A 196 9.76 7.02 1.24
C SER A 196 10.93 7.48 0.38
N HIS A 197 11.68 6.52 -0.18
CA HIS A 197 12.90 6.72 -0.97
C HIS A 197 13.91 7.68 -0.31
N ALA A 198 14.02 7.60 1.01
CA ALA A 198 14.97 8.35 1.80
C ALA A 198 16.21 7.49 2.06
N ASP A 199 17.41 8.09 2.01
CA ASP A 199 18.58 7.45 2.59
C ASP A 199 18.59 7.67 4.11
N VAL A 200 18.62 6.56 4.85
CA VAL A 200 18.52 6.54 6.30
C VAL A 200 19.72 5.78 6.87
N THR A 201 20.57 6.44 7.66
CA THR A 201 21.73 5.79 8.30
C THR A 201 21.36 5.15 9.65
N ASP A 202 22.21 4.26 10.17
CA ASP A 202 22.02 3.62 11.49
C ASP A 202 21.88 4.65 12.62
N GLU A 203 22.74 5.68 12.61
CA GLU A 203 22.71 6.76 13.59
C GLU A 203 21.43 7.58 13.47
N ALA A 204 20.91 7.76 12.25
CA ALA A 204 19.67 8.48 12.01
C ALA A 204 18.47 7.70 12.57
N VAL A 205 18.35 6.39 12.30
CA VAL A 205 17.25 5.57 12.87
C VAL A 205 17.31 5.60 14.40
N ARG A 206 18.49 5.34 14.99
CA ARG A 206 18.65 5.34 16.45
C ARG A 206 18.37 6.70 17.06
N GLY A 207 18.83 7.77 16.42
CA GLY A 207 18.59 9.14 16.88
C GLY A 207 17.13 9.55 16.75
N ILE A 208 16.43 9.13 15.69
CA ILE A 208 14.99 9.35 15.50
C ILE A 208 14.22 8.62 16.60
N LEU A 209 14.48 7.33 16.81
CA LEU A 209 13.80 6.54 17.85
C LEU A 209 14.09 7.07 19.26
N ALA A 210 15.33 7.50 19.54
CA ALA A 210 15.68 8.13 20.81
C ALA A 210 15.00 9.50 21.00
N SER A 211 14.75 10.23 19.91
CA SER A 211 14.09 11.53 19.95
C SER A 211 12.56 11.42 20.03
N CYS A 212 11.97 10.39 19.41
CA CYS A 212 10.53 10.18 19.26
C CYS A 212 9.96 9.28 20.37
N GLY A 213 9.91 9.77 21.61
CA GLY A 213 9.37 9.00 22.74
C GLY A 213 7.86 8.67 22.69
N ALA A 214 7.12 9.22 21.72
CA ALA A 214 5.69 9.01 21.52
C ALA A 214 5.34 8.27 20.22
N LEU A 215 6.33 7.73 19.49
CA LEU A 215 6.11 7.12 18.18
C LEU A 215 5.26 5.84 18.30
N GLU A 216 4.13 5.83 17.60
CA GLU A 216 3.17 4.73 17.52
C GLU A 216 3.26 4.00 16.15
N SER A 217 3.65 4.68 15.07
CA SER A 217 3.76 4.10 13.73
C SER A 217 5.06 4.56 13.03
N LEU A 218 5.80 3.61 12.46
CA LEU A 218 7.01 3.85 11.66
C LEU A 218 6.89 3.11 10.34
N SER A 219 6.92 3.85 9.23
CA SER A 219 6.89 3.31 7.88
C SER A 219 8.14 3.77 7.11
N LEU A 220 8.92 2.82 6.60
CA LEU A 220 10.07 3.05 5.73
C LEU A 220 9.79 2.36 4.40
N ARG A 221 9.70 3.13 3.32
CA ARG A 221 9.38 2.64 1.97
C ARG A 221 10.52 2.92 1.00
N SER A 222 11.01 1.92 0.30
CA SER A 222 12.05 2.04 -0.73
C SER A 222 13.30 2.80 -0.25
N CYS A 223 13.55 2.80 1.06
CA CYS A 223 14.71 3.44 1.67
C CYS A 223 15.94 2.56 1.49
N SER A 224 17.10 3.18 1.24
CA SER A 224 18.39 2.53 1.41
C SER A 224 18.63 2.36 2.91
N LEU A 225 18.46 1.12 3.38
CA LEU A 225 18.69 0.78 4.77
C LEU A 225 20.17 0.45 5.01
N PRO A 226 20.68 0.78 6.20
CA PRO A 226 22.05 0.49 6.60
C PRO A 226 22.22 -1.01 6.94
N THR A 227 23.44 -1.41 7.28
CA THR A 227 23.78 -2.82 7.50
C THR A 227 23.21 -3.41 8.79
N SER A 228 22.98 -2.62 9.86
CA SER A 228 22.44 -3.11 11.14
C SER A 228 21.38 -2.18 11.75
N VAL A 229 20.11 -2.46 11.46
CA VAL A 229 18.98 -1.68 11.96
C VAL A 229 18.50 -2.23 13.31
N SER A 230 18.51 -1.38 14.35
CA SER A 230 17.98 -1.72 15.67
C SER A 230 16.83 -0.79 16.05
N ILE A 231 15.62 -1.32 16.12
CA ILE A 231 14.40 -0.61 16.49
C ILE A 231 14.00 -1.02 17.91
N ALA A 232 14.18 -0.13 18.87
CA ALA A 232 13.72 -0.32 20.24
C ALA A 232 12.71 0.77 20.60
N SER A 233 11.48 0.38 20.95
CA SER A 233 10.43 1.32 21.34
C SER A 233 9.40 0.66 22.24
N GLU A 234 8.95 1.37 23.28
CA GLU A 234 7.91 0.89 24.19
C GLU A 234 6.49 1.20 23.70
N ARG A 235 6.34 2.09 22.71
CA ARG A 235 5.03 2.60 22.25
C ARG A 235 4.72 2.31 20.80
N LEU A 236 5.68 1.81 20.04
CA LEU A 236 5.49 1.48 18.63
C LEU A 236 4.45 0.36 18.51
N ARG A 237 3.40 0.62 17.75
CA ARG A 237 2.28 -0.28 17.46
C ARG A 237 2.29 -0.78 16.02
N ASP A 238 2.80 0.01 15.10
CA ASP A 238 2.83 -0.31 13.67
C ASP A 238 4.23 -0.09 13.11
N LEU A 239 4.78 -1.12 12.47
CA LEU A 239 6.09 -1.09 11.81
C LEU A 239 5.96 -1.61 10.39
N GLN A 240 6.34 -0.79 9.42
CA GLN A 240 6.28 -1.13 8.00
C GLN A 240 7.64 -0.91 7.35
N LEU A 241 8.21 -1.97 6.76
CA LEU A 241 9.41 -1.94 5.94
C LEU A 241 9.04 -2.44 4.54
N LEU A 242 8.93 -1.52 3.58
CA LEU A 242 8.34 -1.78 2.27
C LEU A 242 9.36 -1.53 1.16
N GLY A 243 9.81 -2.57 0.45
CA GLY A 243 10.65 -2.40 -0.76
C GLY A 243 12.02 -1.77 -0.50
N CYS A 244 12.50 -1.74 0.74
CA CYS A 244 13.81 -1.21 1.09
C CYS A 244 14.92 -2.02 0.41
N ARG A 245 15.74 -1.39 -0.43
CA ARG A 245 16.93 -2.01 -1.04
C ARG A 245 18.03 -1.99 0.02
N ALA A 246 18.32 -3.13 0.63
CA ALA A 246 19.17 -3.16 1.81
C ALA A 246 20.32 -4.16 1.68
N VAL A 247 21.54 -3.76 2.04
CA VAL A 247 22.65 -4.68 2.38
C VAL A 247 22.54 -5.10 3.86
N LEU A 248 21.31 -5.31 4.33
CA LEU A 248 21.02 -5.49 5.74
C LEU A 248 21.51 -6.86 6.20
N GLN A 249 22.45 -6.84 7.14
CA GLN A 249 23.00 -8.03 7.78
C GLN A 249 22.27 -8.34 9.09
N GLU A 250 21.68 -7.32 9.72
CA GLU A 250 21.01 -7.47 11.01
C GLU A 250 19.80 -6.54 11.15
N LEU A 251 18.65 -7.11 11.55
CA LEU A 251 17.45 -6.37 11.94
C LEU A 251 17.03 -6.82 13.34
N ARG A 252 17.16 -5.92 14.31
CA ARG A 252 16.66 -6.13 15.67
C ARG A 252 15.43 -5.29 15.93
N VAL A 253 14.34 -5.92 16.37
CA VAL A 253 13.09 -5.24 16.73
C VAL A 253 12.71 -5.64 18.15
N ALA A 254 12.83 -4.68 19.07
CA ALA A 254 12.41 -4.79 20.46
C ALA A 254 11.25 -3.83 20.72
N ALA A 255 10.03 -4.26 20.37
CA ALA A 255 8.81 -3.48 20.53
C ALA A 255 7.67 -4.32 21.12
N LEU A 256 7.48 -4.23 22.45
CA LEU A 256 6.50 -5.03 23.19
C LEU A 256 5.05 -4.67 22.86
N ALA A 257 4.80 -3.42 22.47
CA ALA A 257 3.49 -2.88 22.13
C ALA A 257 3.14 -3.02 20.65
N LEU A 258 3.97 -3.69 19.84
CA LEU A 258 3.76 -3.83 18.40
C LEU A 258 2.51 -4.66 18.13
N GLU A 259 1.54 -4.08 17.44
CA GLU A 259 0.27 -4.68 17.03
C GLU A 259 0.32 -5.13 15.57
N SER A 260 1.01 -4.39 14.70
CA SER A 260 1.13 -4.63 13.26
C SER A 260 2.59 -4.67 12.80
N LEU A 261 2.93 -5.70 12.02
CA LEU A 261 4.26 -5.85 11.38
C LEU A 261 4.09 -6.08 9.89
N THR A 262 4.67 -5.21 9.06
CA THR A 262 4.66 -5.33 7.61
C THR A 262 6.07 -5.36 7.06
N LEU A 263 6.43 -6.45 6.40
CA LEU A 263 7.71 -6.65 5.71
C LEU A 263 7.43 -7.01 4.24
N TYR A 264 7.87 -6.15 3.33
CA TYR A 264 7.71 -6.32 1.88
C TYR A 264 9.02 -6.12 1.13
N GLY A 265 9.29 -6.97 0.14
CA GLY A 265 10.38 -6.81 -0.83
C GLY A 265 11.76 -7.31 -0.37
N GLN A 266 12.81 -6.84 -1.04
CA GLN A 266 14.22 -7.22 -0.80
C GLN A 266 14.82 -6.57 0.46
N VAL A 267 14.11 -6.66 1.59
CA VAL A 267 14.59 -6.16 2.89
C VAL A 267 15.93 -6.84 3.30
N CYS A 268 16.33 -7.91 2.61
CA CYS A 268 17.62 -8.59 2.74
C CYS A 268 18.24 -8.84 1.36
N TRP A 269 19.14 -7.97 0.90
CA TRP A 269 19.90 -8.14 -0.33
C TRP A 269 21.41 -8.16 -0.04
N ARG A 270 22.20 -8.86 -0.85
CA ARG A 270 23.67 -8.85 -0.80
C ARG A 270 24.17 -8.74 -2.24
N GLU A 271 25.25 -7.98 -2.47
CA GLU A 271 25.85 -7.90 -3.80
C GLU A 271 26.45 -9.26 -4.24
N PRO A 272 26.25 -9.68 -5.51
CA PRO A 272 26.74 -10.96 -6.04
C PRO A 272 28.27 -11.13 -6.03
N GLU A 273 29.05 -10.09 -5.81
CA GLU A 273 30.52 -10.17 -5.94
C GLU A 273 31.22 -10.82 -4.72
N GLN A 274 30.49 -11.08 -3.63
CA GLN A 274 31.02 -11.67 -2.38
C GLN A 274 30.76 -13.18 -2.22
N ILE A 275 30.36 -13.89 -3.28
CA ILE A 275 29.89 -15.29 -3.30
C ILE A 275 30.93 -16.34 -2.78
N TRP A 276 32.20 -15.96 -2.57
CA TRP A 276 33.27 -16.90 -2.17
C TRP A 276 33.78 -16.77 -0.72
N GLN A 277 33.16 -15.95 0.14
CA GLN A 277 33.49 -15.89 1.58
C GLN A 277 32.31 -16.39 2.42
N GLU A 278 32.61 -17.21 3.44
CA GLU A 278 31.71 -17.85 4.39
C GLU A 278 30.41 -17.05 4.63
N ALA A 279 29.31 -17.55 4.08
CA ALA A 279 28.04 -16.84 4.07
C ALA A 279 27.37 -16.89 5.45
N TYR A 280 27.55 -15.83 6.25
CA TYR A 280 26.76 -15.64 7.47
C TYR A 280 25.33 -15.20 7.10
N PRO A 281 24.29 -15.83 7.69
CA PRO A 281 22.89 -15.50 7.44
C PRO A 281 22.55 -14.09 7.94
N VAL A 282 21.56 -13.44 7.33
CA VAL A 282 20.98 -12.20 7.86
C VAL A 282 20.35 -12.52 9.21
N PHE A 283 20.78 -11.83 10.26
CA PHE A 283 20.30 -12.05 11.61
C PHE A 283 19.07 -11.20 11.89
N PHE A 284 17.93 -11.88 12.06
CA PHE A 284 16.72 -11.26 12.58
C PHE A 284 16.64 -11.53 14.08
N ASP A 285 16.51 -10.48 14.86
CA ASP A 285 16.24 -10.56 16.30
C ASP A 285 14.95 -9.82 16.60
N PHE A 286 13.84 -10.53 16.44
CA PHE A 286 12.58 -10.03 16.96
C PHE A 286 12.50 -10.46 18.41
N GLY A 287 12.55 -9.48 19.31
CA GLY A 287 12.22 -9.70 20.71
C GLY A 287 10.80 -10.24 20.86
N ASN A 288 10.37 -10.50 22.08
CA ASN A 288 9.00 -10.91 22.33
C ASN A 288 8.01 -9.81 21.88
N MET A 289 7.08 -10.13 20.97
CA MET A 289 6.05 -9.20 20.47
C MET A 289 4.66 -9.67 20.89
N PRO A 290 4.32 -9.69 22.19
CA PRO A 290 3.11 -10.33 22.70
C PRO A 290 1.81 -9.65 22.24
N ALA A 291 1.88 -8.38 21.83
CA ALA A 291 0.75 -7.59 21.36
C ALA A 291 0.42 -7.79 19.87
N LEU A 292 1.27 -8.51 19.12
CA LEU A 292 1.14 -8.63 17.66
C LEU A 292 -0.20 -9.28 17.28
N ARG A 293 -0.97 -8.58 16.45
CA ARG A 293 -2.28 -8.97 15.95
C ARG A 293 -2.25 -9.28 14.48
N ASP A 294 -1.48 -8.53 13.71
CA ASP A 294 -1.43 -8.64 12.27
C ASP A 294 0.00 -8.60 11.72
N ALA A 295 0.24 -9.44 10.73
CA ALA A 295 1.53 -9.59 10.07
C ALA A 295 1.35 -9.69 8.56
N TYR A 296 2.12 -8.91 7.81
CA TYR A 296 2.20 -8.96 6.35
C TYR A 296 3.63 -9.30 5.95
N LEU A 297 3.84 -10.50 5.38
CA LEU A 297 5.16 -10.99 4.97
C LEU A 297 5.13 -11.33 3.48
N SER A 298 5.73 -10.48 2.65
CA SER A 298 5.66 -10.63 1.19
C SER A 298 7.00 -10.34 0.51
N HIS A 299 7.45 -11.20 -0.39
CA HIS A 299 8.73 -11.09 -1.13
C HIS A 299 10.01 -10.93 -0.29
N VAL A 300 9.96 -11.18 1.02
CA VAL A 300 11.11 -11.07 1.92
C VAL A 300 12.21 -12.03 1.48
N GLY A 301 13.34 -11.50 1.01
CA GLY A 301 14.51 -12.27 0.57
C GLY A 301 14.47 -12.79 -0.89
N CYS A 302 13.53 -12.37 -1.75
CA CYS A 302 13.57 -12.73 -3.18
C CYS A 302 14.64 -11.87 -3.89
N GLY A 303 15.89 -12.35 -3.98
CA GLY A 303 16.95 -11.52 -4.56
C GLY A 303 18.20 -12.18 -5.14
N ASP A 304 18.58 -13.42 -4.82
CA ASP A 304 19.77 -14.01 -5.48
C ASP A 304 19.88 -15.53 -5.43
N TYR A 305 20.65 -16.05 -6.40
CA TYR A 305 20.80 -17.43 -6.91
C TYR A 305 21.27 -18.55 -5.96
N ASN A 306 21.31 -18.35 -4.64
CA ASN A 306 21.89 -19.34 -3.73
C ASN A 306 21.00 -19.68 -2.53
N ILE A 307 20.77 -21.00 -2.39
CA ILE A 307 20.03 -21.79 -1.39
C ILE A 307 20.62 -21.63 0.04
N VAL A 308 21.39 -20.56 0.32
CA VAL A 308 22.14 -20.38 1.58
C VAL A 308 21.52 -19.28 2.46
N HIS A 309 20.55 -18.51 1.95
CA HIS A 309 19.87 -17.43 2.68
C HIS A 309 18.54 -17.86 3.34
N ASP A 310 18.45 -19.15 3.60
CA ASP A 310 17.23 -19.96 3.67
C ASP A 310 16.51 -19.95 5.03
N MET A 311 17.09 -19.34 6.07
CA MET A 311 16.55 -19.40 7.45
C MET A 311 15.76 -18.16 7.89
N ALA A 312 15.77 -17.08 7.10
CA ALA A 312 15.10 -15.84 7.45
C ALA A 312 13.56 -15.98 7.48
N TYR A 313 13.00 -16.61 6.45
CA TYR A 313 11.55 -16.73 6.29
C TYR A 313 10.93 -17.70 7.33
N PRO A 314 11.50 -18.90 7.60
CA PRO A 314 11.02 -19.77 8.68
C PRO A 314 11.09 -19.11 10.06
N TYR A 315 12.15 -18.34 10.34
CA TYR A 315 12.26 -17.61 11.60
C TYR A 315 11.19 -16.51 11.73
N LEU A 316 10.98 -15.71 10.68
CA LEU A 316 9.89 -14.71 10.65
C LEU A 316 8.52 -15.35 10.86
N TYR A 317 8.28 -16.48 10.21
CA TYR A 317 7.07 -17.28 10.38
C TYR A 317 6.87 -17.72 11.83
N TYR A 318 7.93 -18.19 12.51
CA TYR A 318 7.89 -18.53 13.93
C TYR A 318 7.53 -17.33 14.81
N VAL A 319 8.12 -16.17 14.51
CA VAL A 319 7.92 -14.92 15.26
C VAL A 319 6.48 -14.41 15.17
N VAL A 320 5.79 -14.63 14.05
CA VAL A 320 4.41 -14.13 13.83
C VAL A 320 3.32 -15.18 14.10
N ALA A 321 3.67 -16.39 14.55
CA ALA A 321 2.74 -17.51 14.69
C ALA A 321 1.57 -17.28 15.67
N HIS A 322 1.68 -16.31 16.58
CA HIS A 322 0.60 -15.93 17.49
C HIS A 322 -0.31 -14.80 16.98
N ALA A 323 -0.05 -14.27 15.78
CA ALA A 323 -0.88 -13.24 15.15
C ALA A 323 -2.29 -13.78 14.82
N ARG A 324 -3.27 -12.88 14.77
CA ARG A 324 -4.67 -13.18 14.39
C ARG A 324 -4.89 -13.06 12.89
N ILE A 325 -4.09 -12.22 12.23
CA ILE A 325 -4.18 -11.94 10.80
C ILE A 325 -2.79 -12.13 10.19
N LEU A 326 -2.70 -12.91 9.11
CA LEU A 326 -1.45 -13.16 8.42
C LEU A 326 -1.64 -13.02 6.90
N THR A 327 -0.71 -12.31 6.26
CA THR A 327 -0.57 -12.32 4.81
C THR A 327 0.76 -12.93 4.40
N LEU A 328 0.69 -13.90 3.48
CA LEU A 328 1.83 -14.55 2.86
C LEU A 328 1.75 -14.44 1.34
N CYS A 329 2.90 -14.41 0.67
CA CYS A 329 3.00 -14.50 -0.78
C CYS A 329 3.40 -15.91 -1.25
N SER A 330 3.29 -16.17 -2.56
CA SER A 330 3.74 -17.41 -3.21
C SER A 330 5.18 -17.79 -2.87
N ILE A 331 6.12 -16.82 -2.87
CA ILE A 331 7.52 -17.04 -2.48
C ILE A 331 7.64 -17.49 -1.02
N GLY A 332 6.85 -16.90 -0.13
CA GLY A 332 6.83 -17.29 1.27
C GLY A 332 6.41 -18.73 1.47
N LEU A 333 5.38 -19.16 0.75
CA LEU A 333 4.91 -20.55 0.77
C LEU A 333 5.96 -21.51 0.19
N LEU A 334 6.64 -21.13 -0.90
CA LEU A 334 7.74 -21.90 -1.48
C LEU A 334 8.88 -22.10 -0.47
N LEU A 335 9.31 -21.02 0.20
CA LEU A 335 10.40 -21.09 1.19
C LEU A 335 10.00 -21.95 2.39
N LEU A 336 8.78 -21.81 2.90
CA LEU A 336 8.27 -22.69 3.96
C LEU A 336 8.21 -24.16 3.52
N TYR A 337 7.82 -24.42 2.27
CA TYR A 337 7.78 -25.78 1.72
C TYR A 337 9.18 -26.40 1.61
N GLN A 338 10.16 -25.65 1.10
CA GLN A 338 11.55 -26.12 0.96
C GLN A 338 12.19 -26.45 2.32
N HIS A 339 11.87 -25.67 3.37
CA HIS A 339 12.37 -25.91 4.73
C HIS A 339 11.49 -26.85 5.56
N GLY A 340 10.45 -27.41 4.96
CA GLY A 340 9.48 -28.25 5.66
C GLY A 340 9.94 -29.64 6.08
N TRP A 341 11.20 -29.99 5.79
CA TRP A 341 11.81 -31.25 6.22
C TRP A 341 12.22 -31.20 7.70
N ASP A 342 12.28 -30.01 8.30
CA ASP A 342 12.41 -29.84 9.74
C ASP A 342 10.99 -29.72 10.34
N GLU A 343 10.48 -30.81 10.91
CA GLU A 343 9.17 -30.83 11.59
C GLU A 343 9.05 -29.76 12.70
N SER A 344 10.17 -29.18 13.17
CA SER A 344 10.18 -28.08 14.14
C SER A 344 9.90 -26.69 13.54
N ALA A 345 9.95 -26.54 12.21
CA ALA A 345 9.73 -25.27 11.52
C ALA A 345 8.24 -24.89 11.42
N PHE A 346 7.35 -25.89 11.37
CA PHE A 346 5.92 -25.65 11.33
C PHE A 346 5.33 -25.67 12.74
N ARG A 347 4.63 -24.59 13.06
CA ARG A 347 4.00 -24.41 14.37
C ARG A 347 2.51 -24.23 14.17
N GLU A 348 1.74 -24.77 15.10
CA GLU A 348 0.33 -24.41 15.23
C GLU A 348 0.19 -22.89 15.30
N MET A 349 -0.76 -22.34 14.55
CA MET A 349 -1.18 -20.95 14.71
C MET A 349 -2.55 -20.92 15.39
N PRO A 350 -2.60 -21.06 16.73
CA PRO A 350 -3.84 -21.33 17.45
C PRO A 350 -4.80 -20.13 17.49
N LYS A 351 -4.33 -18.94 17.10
CA LYS A 351 -5.08 -17.68 17.15
C LYS A 351 -5.38 -17.09 15.77
N LEU A 352 -4.94 -17.72 14.69
CA LEU A 352 -5.10 -17.17 13.35
C LEU A 352 -6.55 -17.25 12.90
N GLU A 353 -7.20 -16.10 12.78
CA GLU A 353 -8.62 -15.95 12.40
C GLU A 353 -8.77 -15.59 10.92
N GLU A 354 -7.79 -14.88 10.35
CA GLU A 354 -7.78 -14.45 8.95
C GLU A 354 -6.44 -14.74 8.29
N LEU A 355 -6.47 -15.46 7.16
CA LEU A 355 -5.31 -15.73 6.32
C LEU A 355 -5.52 -15.13 4.94
N GLN A 356 -4.52 -14.42 4.43
CA GLN A 356 -4.50 -13.85 3.09
C GLN A 356 -3.31 -14.43 2.32
N LEU A 357 -3.57 -15.06 1.17
CA LEU A 357 -2.53 -15.60 0.31
C LEU A 357 -2.47 -14.80 -0.99
N LEU A 358 -1.35 -14.12 -1.20
CA LEU A 358 -1.03 -13.38 -2.41
C LEU A 358 -0.29 -14.31 -3.37
N LEU A 359 -1.05 -15.01 -4.21
CA LEU A 359 -0.52 -15.87 -5.26
C LEU A 359 -0.27 -14.99 -6.49
N ALA A 360 0.72 -14.11 -6.39
CA ALA A 360 1.18 -13.26 -7.48
C ALA A 360 2.42 -13.88 -8.16
N SER A 361 2.65 -13.52 -9.42
CA SER A 361 3.91 -13.83 -10.11
C SER A 361 5.07 -13.21 -9.32
N PRO A 362 6.17 -13.95 -9.11
CA PRO A 362 7.33 -13.37 -8.45
C PRO A 362 7.93 -12.26 -9.34
N PRO A 363 8.44 -11.15 -8.76
CA PRO A 363 9.07 -10.09 -9.55
C PRO A 363 10.24 -10.68 -10.34
N GLU A 364 10.38 -10.34 -11.62
CA GLU A 364 11.60 -10.68 -12.36
C GLU A 364 12.79 -9.96 -11.69
N PRO A 365 13.96 -10.62 -11.52
CA PRO A 365 14.38 -11.90 -12.08
C PRO A 365 14.31 -13.04 -11.04
N CYS A 366 13.18 -13.29 -10.38
CA CYS A 366 13.06 -14.48 -9.53
C CYS A 366 12.96 -15.73 -10.44
N PHE A 367 14.09 -16.44 -10.61
CA PHE A 367 14.23 -17.65 -11.45
C PHE A 367 13.44 -18.87 -10.96
N TYR A 368 12.85 -18.80 -9.76
CA TYR A 368 11.93 -19.80 -9.25
C TYR A 368 10.56 -19.66 -9.92
N ARG A 369 10.47 -20.16 -11.15
CA ARG A 369 9.19 -20.45 -11.81
C ARG A 369 8.54 -21.64 -11.12
N SER A 370 7.92 -21.38 -9.98
CA SER A 370 7.03 -22.32 -9.32
C SER A 370 5.78 -22.49 -10.19
N ASN A 371 5.74 -23.53 -11.00
CA ASN A 371 4.49 -24.01 -11.61
C ASN A 371 3.60 -24.75 -10.59
N GLU A 372 4.01 -24.78 -9.31
CA GLU A 372 3.57 -25.67 -8.24
C GLU A 372 2.97 -24.92 -7.03
N ASP A 373 2.54 -23.65 -7.19
CA ASP A 373 1.93 -22.88 -6.09
C ASP A 373 0.78 -23.62 -5.37
N GLN A 374 0.10 -24.53 -6.08
CA GLN A 374 -0.94 -25.38 -5.51
C GLN A 374 -0.40 -26.35 -4.45
N GLU A 375 0.78 -26.92 -4.70
CA GLU A 375 1.45 -27.85 -3.80
C GLU A 375 2.03 -27.12 -2.58
N HIS A 376 2.54 -25.90 -2.76
CA HIS A 376 2.99 -25.06 -1.66
C HIS A 376 1.82 -24.67 -0.74
N VAL A 377 0.68 -24.26 -1.33
CA VAL A 377 -0.53 -23.96 -0.55
C VAL A 377 -1.02 -25.21 0.18
N SER A 378 -1.14 -26.36 -0.50
CA SER A 378 -1.64 -27.58 0.13
C SER A 378 -0.73 -28.07 1.26
N SER A 379 0.59 -28.03 1.04
CA SER A 379 1.61 -28.38 2.03
C SER A 379 1.57 -27.45 3.24
N PHE A 380 1.35 -26.15 3.02
CA PHE A 380 1.19 -25.20 4.12
C PHE A 380 0.02 -25.57 5.05
N PHE A 381 -1.16 -25.87 4.49
CA PHE A 381 -2.33 -26.27 5.28
C PHE A 381 -2.20 -27.67 5.91
N MET A 382 -1.34 -28.53 5.36
CA MET A 382 -1.00 -29.83 5.96
C MET A 382 -0.12 -29.67 7.18
N LEU A 383 0.90 -28.83 7.06
CA LEU A 383 1.95 -28.70 8.07
C LEU A 383 1.60 -27.65 9.13
N THR A 384 0.68 -26.72 8.81
CA THR A 384 0.23 -25.65 9.72
C THR A 384 -1.21 -25.87 10.16
N PRO A 385 -1.48 -26.39 11.37
CA PRO A 385 -2.84 -26.47 11.88
C PRO A 385 -3.40 -25.09 12.20
N LEU A 386 -4.60 -24.81 11.68
CA LEU A 386 -5.30 -23.53 11.78
C LEU A 386 -6.69 -23.71 12.43
N PRO A 387 -6.76 -23.98 13.75
CA PRO A 387 -7.98 -24.45 14.41
C PRO A 387 -9.11 -23.40 14.49
N VAL A 388 -8.76 -22.11 14.44
CA VAL A 388 -9.70 -20.98 14.59
C VAL A 388 -9.84 -20.12 13.34
N LEU A 389 -9.33 -20.59 12.19
CA LEU A 389 -9.39 -19.85 10.93
C LEU A 389 -10.85 -19.66 10.50
N GLN A 390 -11.27 -18.41 10.34
CA GLN A 390 -12.64 -18.03 9.95
C GLN A 390 -12.71 -17.45 8.54
N ARG A 391 -11.67 -16.73 8.11
CA ARG A 391 -11.64 -15.99 6.85
C ARG A 391 -10.40 -16.33 6.05
N LEU A 392 -10.60 -16.70 4.78
CA LEU A 392 -9.52 -16.96 3.84
C LEU A 392 -9.68 -16.06 2.61
N PHE A 393 -8.64 -15.28 2.32
CA PHE A 393 -8.56 -14.44 1.13
C PHE A 393 -7.47 -14.98 0.21
N LEU A 394 -7.82 -15.25 -1.04
CA LEU A 394 -6.90 -15.71 -2.08
C LEU A 394 -6.86 -14.66 -3.18
N ARG A 395 -5.68 -14.17 -3.53
CA ARG A 395 -5.50 -13.36 -4.72
C ARG A 395 -4.73 -14.16 -5.75
N LEU A 396 -5.31 -14.36 -6.93
CA LEU A 396 -4.71 -15.10 -8.03
C LEU A 396 -3.94 -14.15 -8.98
N PRO A 397 -3.02 -14.66 -9.82
CA PRO A 397 -2.23 -13.85 -10.74
C PRO A 397 -3.11 -13.13 -11.78
N SER A 398 -2.75 -11.88 -12.11
CA SER A 398 -3.52 -11.04 -13.03
C SER A 398 -3.26 -11.30 -14.52
N ASP A 399 -2.19 -11.98 -14.93
CA ASP A 399 -1.78 -12.14 -16.34
C ASP A 399 -2.02 -13.59 -16.86
N PRO A 400 -2.62 -13.81 -18.05
CA PRO A 400 -2.83 -15.16 -18.65
C PRO A 400 -1.59 -15.86 -19.21
N GLY A 401 -0.58 -15.13 -19.67
CA GLY A 401 0.69 -15.69 -20.13
C GLY A 401 1.62 -16.08 -18.99
N TYR A 402 1.45 -15.43 -17.84
CA TYR A 402 2.08 -15.78 -16.56
C TYR A 402 1.19 -16.66 -15.67
N GLY A 403 -0.08 -16.82 -16.01
CA GLY A 403 -0.96 -17.79 -15.39
C GLY A 403 -0.47 -19.17 -15.75
N TRP A 404 0.19 -19.85 -14.80
CA TRP A 404 0.45 -21.29 -14.86
C TRP A 404 0.74 -21.77 -16.27
N SER A 405 1.78 -21.20 -16.90
CA SER A 405 2.03 -21.38 -18.32
C SER A 405 1.96 -22.86 -18.68
N SER A 406 0.97 -23.19 -19.49
CA SER A 406 0.96 -24.41 -20.27
C SER A 406 2.19 -24.34 -21.16
N SER A 407 3.25 -25.10 -20.84
CA SER A 407 4.17 -25.46 -21.90
C SER A 407 3.37 -26.27 -22.90
N ALA A 408 2.97 -25.62 -23.98
CA ALA A 408 2.61 -26.33 -25.20
C ALA A 408 3.75 -27.32 -25.49
N ALA A 409 3.40 -28.62 -25.57
CA ALA A 409 4.26 -29.78 -25.82
C ALA A 409 4.76 -30.63 -24.63
N ALA A 410 4.05 -30.65 -23.50
CA ALA A 410 4.08 -31.82 -22.61
C ALA A 410 2.78 -32.62 -22.80
N ARG A 411 2.94 -33.75 -23.47
CA ARG A 411 1.97 -34.82 -23.73
C ARG A 411 0.76 -34.81 -22.78
N ASP A 412 -0.43 -34.69 -23.38
CA ASP A 412 -1.68 -35.23 -22.86
C ASP A 412 -1.52 -36.75 -22.66
N GLU A 413 -0.84 -37.16 -21.58
CA GLU A 413 -0.73 -38.55 -21.11
C GLU A 413 0.03 -38.62 -19.77
N GLU A 414 -0.34 -37.77 -18.80
CA GLU A 414 -0.01 -38.03 -17.39
C GLU A 414 -1.31 -38.06 -16.58
N THR A 415 -1.84 -39.28 -16.51
CA THR A 415 -2.69 -39.86 -15.47
C THR A 415 -3.75 -38.96 -14.83
N ASP A 416 -4.99 -39.23 -15.26
CA ASP A 416 -6.16 -39.22 -14.37
C ASP A 416 -5.80 -39.80 -12.98
N ASP A 417 -6.38 -39.22 -11.93
CA ASP A 417 -6.40 -39.74 -10.55
C ASP A 417 -5.14 -39.66 -9.68
N ALA A 418 -4.20 -38.75 -9.94
CA ALA A 418 -3.52 -38.11 -8.81
C ALA A 418 -4.47 -37.06 -8.20
N ASP A 419 -5.51 -37.53 -7.50
CA ASP A 419 -6.16 -36.72 -6.48
C ASP A 419 -5.04 -36.11 -5.61
N MET A 420 -5.25 -34.94 -5.00
CA MET A 420 -4.40 -34.61 -3.86
C MET A 420 -4.74 -35.60 -2.74
N THR A 421 -4.29 -36.85 -2.87
CA THR A 421 -4.34 -37.95 -1.90
C THR A 421 -3.38 -37.60 -0.79
N LEU A 422 -3.70 -36.51 -0.11
CA LEU A 422 -3.20 -36.23 1.21
C LEU A 422 -4.03 -37.14 2.12
N GLU A 423 -3.40 -38.22 2.57
CA GLU A 423 -3.95 -39.24 3.48
C GLU A 423 -4.36 -38.68 4.87
N HIS A 424 -4.14 -37.38 5.12
CA HIS A 424 -4.50 -36.73 6.36
C HIS A 424 -5.76 -35.87 6.20
N GLU A 425 -6.76 -36.13 7.05
CA GLU A 425 -8.00 -35.36 7.15
C GLU A 425 -7.73 -33.96 7.70
N ILE A 426 -7.31 -33.01 6.86
CA ILE A 426 -7.35 -31.58 7.24
C ILE A 426 -8.82 -31.17 7.34
N VAL A 427 -9.22 -30.67 8.51
CA VAL A 427 -10.57 -30.12 8.74
C VAL A 427 -10.46 -28.65 9.13
N LEU A 428 -10.85 -27.76 8.21
CA LEU A 428 -10.98 -26.32 8.44
C LEU A 428 -12.35 -26.02 9.07
N GLY A 429 -12.55 -26.50 10.30
CA GLY A 429 -13.87 -26.58 10.94
C GLY A 429 -14.54 -25.25 11.24
N GLN A 430 -13.78 -24.16 11.34
CA GLN A 430 -14.29 -22.81 11.65
C GLN A 430 -14.30 -21.88 10.42
N LEU A 431 -13.86 -22.34 9.25
CA LEU A 431 -13.76 -21.50 8.06
C LEU A 431 -15.16 -21.22 7.51
N THR A 432 -15.63 -19.98 7.64
CA THR A 432 -16.98 -19.56 7.23
C THR A 432 -16.97 -18.71 5.96
N PHE A 433 -15.86 -18.04 5.64
CA PHE A 433 -15.77 -17.11 4.52
C PHE A 433 -14.51 -17.35 3.68
N ILE A 434 -14.71 -17.51 2.36
CA ILE A 434 -13.62 -17.54 1.38
C ILE A 434 -13.89 -16.45 0.33
N LYS A 435 -12.88 -15.64 0.03
CA LYS A 435 -12.89 -14.69 -1.09
C LYS A 435 -11.71 -14.97 -2.01
N VAL A 436 -11.97 -15.11 -3.30
CA VAL A 436 -10.95 -15.30 -4.34
C VAL A 436 -11.03 -14.15 -5.33
N VAL A 437 -9.93 -13.42 -5.47
CA VAL A 437 -9.79 -12.29 -6.41
C VAL A 437 -8.98 -12.73 -7.62
N ASN A 438 -9.28 -12.16 -8.80
CA ASN A 438 -8.72 -12.54 -10.10
C ASN A 438 -9.07 -13.97 -10.53
N PHE A 439 -10.28 -14.43 -10.20
CA PHE A 439 -10.74 -15.77 -10.55
C PHE A 439 -11.14 -15.86 -12.04
N ARG A 440 -10.61 -16.88 -12.73
CA ARG A 440 -10.82 -17.13 -14.17
C ARG A 440 -11.47 -18.49 -14.45
N GLY A 441 -11.51 -19.38 -13.46
CA GLY A 441 -12.12 -20.70 -13.59
C GLY A 441 -11.28 -21.70 -14.38
N THR A 442 -9.95 -21.57 -14.34
CA THR A 442 -9.03 -22.56 -14.92
C THR A 442 -9.14 -23.91 -14.19
N ARG A 443 -8.71 -25.02 -14.82
CA ARG A 443 -8.80 -26.37 -14.21
C ARG A 443 -8.10 -26.43 -12.86
N ARG A 444 -6.93 -25.80 -12.76
CA ARG A 444 -6.13 -25.74 -11.54
C ARG A 444 -6.80 -24.84 -10.47
N GLU A 445 -7.39 -23.68 -10.82
CA GLU A 445 -8.11 -22.82 -9.86
C GLU A 445 -9.32 -23.56 -9.25
N LEU A 446 -10.03 -24.31 -10.07
CA LEU A 446 -11.12 -25.17 -9.61
C LEU A 446 -10.63 -26.32 -8.72
N ARG A 447 -9.44 -26.88 -8.97
CA ARG A 447 -8.82 -27.86 -8.05
C ARG A 447 -8.51 -27.25 -6.70
N LEU A 448 -7.95 -26.03 -6.68
CA LEU A 448 -7.68 -25.30 -5.44
C LEU A 448 -8.97 -25.00 -4.66
N LEU A 449 -10.02 -24.54 -5.36
CA LEU A 449 -11.33 -24.36 -4.75
C LEU A 449 -11.90 -25.68 -4.21
N ALA A 450 -11.81 -26.77 -4.98
CA ALA A 450 -12.27 -28.08 -4.56
C ALA A 450 -11.53 -28.58 -3.32
N PHE A 451 -10.23 -28.29 -3.18
CA PHE A 451 -9.45 -28.61 -1.99
C PHE A 451 -10.05 -27.98 -0.73
N PHE A 452 -10.38 -26.68 -0.76
CA PHE A 452 -10.99 -25.98 0.37
C PHE A 452 -12.44 -26.40 0.60
N LEU A 453 -13.26 -26.51 -0.46
CA LEU A 453 -14.66 -26.93 -0.35
C LEU A 453 -14.82 -28.33 0.28
N LYS A 454 -13.92 -29.26 -0.02
CA LYS A 454 -13.91 -30.61 0.59
C LYS A 454 -13.57 -30.57 2.09
N ARG A 455 -12.82 -29.56 2.56
CA ARG A 455 -12.19 -29.50 3.89
C ARG A 455 -12.80 -28.44 4.82
N ALA A 456 -13.71 -27.60 4.35
CA ALA A 456 -14.36 -26.52 5.10
C ALA A 456 -15.87 -26.82 5.33
N PRO A 457 -16.24 -27.65 6.32
CA PRO A 457 -17.62 -28.08 6.53
C PRO A 457 -18.58 -26.98 7.01
N SER A 458 -18.03 -25.87 7.51
CA SER A 458 -18.77 -24.72 8.05
C SER A 458 -18.79 -23.52 7.11
N LEU A 459 -18.41 -23.70 5.84
CA LEU A 459 -18.36 -22.61 4.88
C LEU A 459 -19.75 -22.03 4.64
N GLU A 460 -19.93 -20.73 4.91
CA GLU A 460 -21.20 -20.01 4.74
C GLU A 460 -21.21 -19.21 3.44
N GLN A 461 -20.07 -18.59 3.08
CA GLN A 461 -19.97 -17.69 1.94
C GLN A 461 -18.69 -17.92 1.13
N LEU A 462 -18.85 -18.01 -0.19
CA LEU A 462 -17.77 -18.06 -1.17
C LEU A 462 -17.94 -16.91 -2.17
N VAL A 463 -17.00 -15.96 -2.18
CA VAL A 463 -16.99 -14.82 -3.11
C VAL A 463 -15.89 -15.02 -4.15
N LEU A 464 -16.26 -15.00 -5.43
CA LEU A 464 -15.34 -15.11 -6.55
C LEU A 464 -15.42 -13.81 -7.35
N VAL A 465 -14.31 -13.07 -7.39
CA VAL A 465 -14.19 -11.80 -8.09
C VAL A 465 -13.37 -12.02 -9.37
N THR A 466 -13.95 -11.71 -10.51
CA THR A 466 -13.27 -11.83 -11.82
C THR A 466 -12.22 -10.73 -12.02
N PRO A 467 -11.22 -10.91 -12.91
CA PRO A 467 -10.29 -9.83 -13.29
C PRO A 467 -11.00 -8.61 -13.90
N GLU A 468 -10.33 -7.45 -13.88
CA GLU A 468 -10.87 -6.16 -14.37
C GLU A 468 -10.95 -6.02 -15.90
N GLU A 469 -10.24 -6.86 -16.67
CA GLU A 469 -10.12 -6.69 -18.13
C GLU A 469 -11.48 -6.75 -18.87
N GLU A 470 -11.69 -5.77 -19.77
CA GLU A 470 -12.91 -5.59 -20.57
C GLU A 470 -13.13 -6.64 -21.69
N GLU A 471 -12.16 -7.54 -21.94
CA GLU A 471 -12.17 -8.42 -23.14
C GLU A 471 -12.31 -9.93 -22.88
N ALA A 472 -12.70 -10.37 -21.68
CA ALA A 472 -13.13 -11.76 -21.50
C ALA A 472 -14.65 -11.84 -21.23
N PRO A 473 -15.47 -12.36 -22.15
CA PRO A 473 -16.79 -12.85 -21.80
C PRO A 473 -16.59 -14.19 -21.09
N ALA A 474 -16.02 -14.17 -19.89
CA ALA A 474 -16.12 -15.32 -19.02
C ALA A 474 -17.61 -15.42 -18.66
N ASP A 475 -18.31 -16.37 -19.26
CA ASP A 475 -19.71 -16.67 -18.98
C ASP A 475 -19.83 -16.88 -17.46
N LEU A 476 -20.18 -15.81 -16.74
CA LEU A 476 -20.33 -15.81 -15.28
C LEU A 476 -21.31 -16.92 -14.86
N LYS A 477 -22.26 -17.22 -15.76
CA LYS A 477 -23.18 -18.34 -15.66
C LYS A 477 -22.50 -19.70 -15.75
N ALA A 478 -21.67 -19.95 -16.77
CA ALA A 478 -20.93 -21.21 -16.90
C ALA A 478 -19.92 -21.42 -15.74
N MET A 479 -19.27 -20.35 -15.27
CA MET A 479 -18.40 -20.43 -14.08
C MET A 479 -19.20 -20.74 -12.82
N ARG A 480 -20.35 -20.08 -12.62
CA ARG A 480 -21.25 -20.37 -11.51
C ARG A 480 -21.74 -21.81 -11.56
N GLU A 481 -22.08 -22.34 -12.73
CA GLU A 481 -22.50 -23.73 -12.93
C GLU A 481 -21.38 -24.70 -12.54
N ARG A 482 -20.15 -24.51 -13.04
CA ARG A 482 -18.97 -25.33 -12.69
C ARG A 482 -18.65 -25.31 -11.20
N VAL A 483 -18.74 -24.14 -10.55
CA VAL A 483 -18.51 -24.02 -9.11
C VAL A 483 -19.65 -24.67 -8.31
N SER A 484 -20.88 -24.56 -8.77
CA SER A 484 -22.04 -25.21 -8.15
C SER A 484 -21.95 -26.74 -8.24
N GLU A 485 -21.40 -27.29 -9.33
CA GLU A 485 -21.14 -28.72 -9.48
C GLU A 485 -20.10 -29.23 -8.47
N LEU A 486 -19.11 -28.43 -8.11
CA LEU A 486 -18.09 -28.80 -7.11
C LEU A 486 -18.64 -28.92 -5.68
N GLN A 487 -19.75 -28.25 -5.36
CA GLN A 487 -20.36 -28.27 -4.02
C GLN A 487 -21.28 -29.48 -3.77
N ARG A 488 -21.59 -30.28 -4.80
CA ARG A 488 -22.75 -31.19 -4.82
C ARG A 488 -22.72 -32.48 -3.99
N PRO A 489 -21.88 -32.66 -2.95
CA PRO A 489 -22.23 -33.61 -1.89
C PRO A 489 -22.51 -33.02 -0.50
N ARG A 490 -22.08 -31.79 -0.15
CA ARG A 490 -22.17 -31.32 1.25
C ARG A 490 -22.32 -29.80 1.38
N ARG A 491 -23.57 -29.36 1.63
CA ARG A 491 -24.01 -28.02 2.06
C ARG A 491 -23.73 -26.87 1.09
N GLU A 492 -24.78 -26.13 0.74
CA GLU A 492 -24.73 -24.99 -0.18
C GLU A 492 -24.21 -23.75 0.55
N ALA A 493 -22.89 -23.54 0.55
CA ALA A 493 -22.34 -22.22 0.86
C ALA A 493 -22.85 -21.22 -0.18
N ARG A 494 -23.19 -19.98 0.23
CA ARG A 494 -23.64 -18.94 -0.69
C ARG A 494 -22.50 -18.55 -1.62
N VAL A 495 -22.57 -18.97 -2.88
CA VAL A 495 -21.61 -18.60 -3.92
C VAL A 495 -22.05 -17.32 -4.62
N SER A 496 -21.20 -16.29 -4.58
CA SER A 496 -21.35 -15.09 -5.39
C SER A 496 -20.18 -14.98 -6.36
N VAL A 497 -20.48 -14.89 -7.65
CA VAL A 497 -19.50 -14.55 -8.69
C VAL A 497 -19.85 -13.15 -9.18
N CYS A 498 -18.94 -12.19 -9.02
CA CYS A 498 -19.15 -10.79 -9.33
C CYS A 498 -17.93 -10.16 -10.00
N ARG A 499 -18.15 -9.01 -10.63
CA ARG A 499 -17.06 -8.15 -11.11
C ARG A 499 -16.49 -7.32 -9.96
N PRO A 500 -15.25 -6.79 -10.06
CA PRO A 500 -14.66 -5.96 -9.01
C PRO A 500 -15.52 -4.76 -8.58
N LYS A 501 -16.21 -4.12 -9.54
CA LYS A 501 -17.11 -2.99 -9.28
C LYS A 501 -18.43 -3.37 -8.60
N GLU A 502 -18.77 -4.65 -8.59
CA GLU A 502 -20.00 -5.21 -8.01
C GLU A 502 -19.72 -5.97 -6.69
N ASP A 503 -18.46 -5.95 -6.23
CA ASP A 503 -18.04 -6.65 -5.03
C ASP A 503 -18.26 -5.79 -3.77
N ASP A 504 -19.38 -6.06 -3.10
CA ASP A 504 -19.72 -5.45 -1.80
C ASP A 504 -19.21 -6.29 -0.61
N SER A 505 -18.39 -7.32 -0.84
CA SER A 505 -17.88 -8.19 0.22
C SER A 505 -16.79 -7.52 1.07
N PRO A 506 -16.55 -7.98 2.31
CA PRO A 506 -15.50 -7.41 3.16
C PRO A 506 -14.13 -7.45 2.47
N ASN A 507 -13.40 -6.34 2.57
CA ASN A 507 -11.99 -6.31 2.21
C ASN A 507 -11.16 -6.98 3.30
N HIS A 508 -10.02 -7.52 2.88
CA HIS A 508 -9.05 -8.14 3.79
C HIS A 508 -8.28 -7.05 4.56
N ALA A 509 -7.72 -7.37 5.71
CA ALA A 509 -7.11 -6.38 6.59
C ALA A 509 -5.96 -5.57 5.94
N HIS A 510 -5.21 -6.17 5.00
CA HIS A 510 -4.03 -5.56 4.40
C HIS A 510 -4.27 -4.98 2.99
N THR A 511 -5.52 -4.72 2.59
CA THR A 511 -5.86 -4.18 1.26
C THR A 511 -5.15 -2.85 0.93
N ARG A 512 -4.85 -2.02 1.93
CA ARG A 512 -4.16 -0.73 1.73
C ARG A 512 -2.72 -0.86 1.26
N ILE A 513 -1.99 -1.85 1.77
CA ILE A 513 -0.58 -2.10 1.42
C ILE A 513 -0.50 -2.59 -0.04
N PHE A 514 -1.47 -3.40 -0.45
CA PHE A 514 -1.51 -3.99 -1.78
C PHE A 514 -1.79 -2.98 -2.91
N HIS A 515 -2.67 -1.99 -2.72
CA HIS A 515 -2.92 -0.99 -3.77
C HIS A 515 -1.69 -0.13 -4.10
N GLU A 516 -0.72 -0.11 -3.19
CA GLU A 516 0.57 0.53 -3.42
C GLU A 516 1.51 -0.42 -4.17
N ASP A 517 1.40 -1.75 -4.01
CA ASP A 517 2.21 -2.75 -4.73
C ASP A 517 2.05 -2.65 -6.26
N ASP A 518 0.82 -2.43 -6.78
CA ASP A 518 0.56 -2.30 -8.22
C ASP A 518 1.20 -1.03 -8.83
N GLU A 519 1.52 0.01 -8.04
CA GLU A 519 2.23 1.21 -8.51
C GLU A 519 3.75 1.01 -8.64
N TYR A 520 4.32 -0.03 -8.01
CA TYR A 520 5.78 -0.26 -7.96
C TYR A 520 6.26 -1.52 -8.71
N ILE A 521 5.36 -2.37 -9.22
CA ILE A 521 5.72 -3.49 -10.12
C ILE A 521 6.12 -2.97 -11.54
N CYS A 522 5.96 -1.68 -11.81
CA CYS A 522 6.25 -1.07 -13.12
C CYS A 522 7.64 -0.41 -13.27
N ASP A 523 8.59 -0.57 -12.33
CA ASP A 523 9.95 -0.02 -12.45
C ASP A 523 11.05 -1.09 -12.59
#